data_AF-A0A645C0Q4-F1
#
_entry.id   AF-A0A645C0Q4-F1
#
_cell.length_a   1.000
_cell.length_b   1.000
_cell.length_c   1.000
_cell.angle_alpha   90.00
_cell.angle_beta   90.00
_cell.angle_gamma   90.00
#
_symmetry.space_group_name_H-M   'P 1'
#
loop_
_entity.id
_entity.type
_entity.pdbx_description
1 polymer ?
#
loop_
_entity_poly.entity_id
_entity_poly.type
_entity_poly.pdbx_seq_one_letter_code
_entity_poly.pdbx_strand_id
1 'polypeptide(L)'
;MAEGSESLSKKLWFRAAGNGAAQGERDGFFMFILTTHLRKKKALLAVVLVAALVILLMILSGFLHKSAENGVGRLDTEESRTDYLKDLGWEISPDPVATLQLQLPDPLTEDYASYNKLQKEQGFDLEDLKGRQVTRYTYTVLNYPGRPDGVQVNLYLCEGIPAAGDIIVTGADGFQAGLTFPE
;
A
#
# COMPACT_ATOMS: atom_id res chain seq x y z
N MET A 1 76.09 -14.84 -34.99
CA MET A 1 76.43 -16.28 -34.90
C MET A 1 76.43 -16.64 -33.43
N ALA A 2 75.24 -16.87 -32.87
CA ALA A 2 74.58 -18.19 -32.71
C ALA A 2 75.27 -18.97 -31.57
N GLU A 3 74.83 -18.73 -30.33
CA GLU A 3 73.75 -19.44 -29.63
C GLU A 3 74.36 -20.59 -28.81
N GLY A 4 74.48 -20.35 -27.51
CA GLY A 4 74.89 -21.33 -26.51
C GLY A 4 73.72 -21.55 -25.55
N SER A 5 73.09 -22.72 -25.66
CA SER A 5 72.19 -23.29 -24.65
C SER A 5 73.01 -24.37 -23.91
N GLU A 6 73.24 -24.25 -22.61
CA GLU A 6 72.28 -24.63 -21.58
C GLU A 6 71.57 -25.94 -21.99
N SER A 7 71.82 -27.09 -21.40
CA SER A 7 71.59 -27.31 -19.98
C SER A 7 71.61 -28.83 -19.79
N LEU A 8 72.47 -29.29 -18.89
CA LEU A 8 72.11 -30.35 -17.95
C LEU A 8 71.76 -31.74 -18.54
N SER A 9 72.72 -32.35 -19.25
CA SER A 9 72.86 -33.82 -19.20
C SER A 9 73.51 -34.21 -17.86
N LYS A 10 72.70 -34.15 -16.81
CA LYS A 10 73.02 -34.68 -15.48
C LYS A 10 73.20 -36.20 -15.61
N LYS A 11 74.48 -36.56 -15.70
CA LYS A 11 75.13 -37.74 -15.15
C LYS A 11 74.19 -38.63 -14.32
N LEU A 12 73.74 -39.68 -15.00
CA LEU A 12 73.62 -41.04 -14.49
C LEU A 12 74.65 -41.34 -13.39
N TRP A 13 74.19 -41.63 -12.17
CA TRP A 13 74.88 -42.54 -11.24
C TRP A 13 73.84 -43.31 -10.41
N PHE A 14 73.61 -44.56 -10.84
CA PHE A 14 73.50 -45.78 -10.02
C PHE A 14 72.50 -45.91 -8.85
N ARG A 15 71.37 -46.57 -9.14
CA ARG A 15 70.96 -47.93 -8.69
C ARG A 15 71.31 -48.38 -7.26
N ALA A 16 70.28 -48.60 -6.43
CA ALA A 16 69.96 -49.84 -5.67
C ALA A 16 68.91 -49.48 -4.59
N ALA A 17 67.63 -49.84 -4.72
CA ALA A 17 66.98 -51.06 -4.21
C ALA A 17 65.78 -50.56 -3.37
N GLY A 18 64.57 -51.07 -3.40
CA GLY A 18 63.94 -52.15 -4.13
C GLY A 18 62.45 -52.15 -3.74
N ASN A 19 61.65 -52.80 -4.59
CA ASN A 19 60.34 -53.37 -4.32
C ASN A 19 59.14 -52.45 -3.99
N GLY A 20 58.19 -52.45 -4.92
CA GLY A 20 56.82 -52.86 -4.56
C GLY A 20 55.70 -51.94 -5.03
N ALA A 21 54.99 -52.39 -6.08
CA ALA A 21 53.63 -52.00 -6.51
C ALA A 21 53.42 -50.54 -6.97
N ALA A 22 53.34 -50.27 -8.28
CA ALA A 22 52.14 -50.44 -9.11
C ALA A 22 50.91 -49.77 -8.45
N GLN A 23 50.62 -48.50 -8.73
CA GLN A 23 49.94 -47.97 -9.93
C GLN A 23 48.45 -47.70 -9.65
N GLY A 24 48.01 -46.49 -10.01
CA GLY A 24 46.60 -46.27 -10.34
C GLY A 24 45.90 -45.20 -9.51
N GLU A 25 45.83 -44.02 -10.12
CA GLU A 25 44.55 -43.39 -10.44
C GLU A 25 43.82 -42.46 -9.45
N ARG A 26 43.59 -41.27 -10.02
CA ARG A 26 42.34 -40.49 -10.03
C ARG A 26 42.08 -39.57 -8.84
N ASP A 27 42.33 -38.29 -9.11
CA ASP A 27 41.38 -37.20 -8.98
C ASP A 27 40.49 -37.26 -7.75
N GLY A 28 41.02 -36.70 -6.66
CA GLY A 28 40.25 -36.36 -5.48
C GLY A 28 39.23 -35.26 -5.82
N PHE A 29 38.04 -35.69 -6.26
CA PHE A 29 36.83 -34.89 -6.15
C PHE A 29 36.63 -34.59 -4.65
N PHE A 30 36.81 -33.34 -4.25
CA PHE A 30 36.49 -32.85 -2.91
C PHE A 30 34.99 -33.06 -2.67
N MET A 31 34.64 -34.24 -2.16
CA MET A 31 33.30 -34.54 -1.68
C MET A 31 33.14 -33.89 -0.31
N PHE A 32 32.73 -32.62 -0.30
CA PHE A 32 32.17 -31.99 0.89
C PHE A 32 30.83 -32.66 1.22
N ILE A 33 30.88 -33.79 1.92
CA ILE A 33 29.70 -34.28 2.63
C ILE A 33 29.52 -33.38 3.86
N LEU A 34 28.70 -32.34 3.72
CA LEU A 34 28.20 -31.60 4.87
C LEU A 34 27.16 -32.50 5.57
N THR A 35 27.63 -33.35 6.48
CA THR A 35 26.74 -34.16 7.34
C THR A 35 26.04 -33.23 8.32
N THR A 36 24.90 -32.66 7.90
CA THR A 36 24.07 -31.84 8.78
C THR A 36 23.29 -32.75 9.73
N HIS A 37 23.96 -33.20 10.79
CA HIS A 37 23.27 -33.76 11.94
C HIS A 37 22.62 -32.61 12.74
N LEU A 38 21.67 -31.93 12.11
CA LEU A 38 20.80 -30.96 12.76
C LEU A 38 19.94 -31.74 13.74
N ARG A 39 20.39 -31.78 15.00
CA ARG A 39 19.60 -32.31 16.11
C ARG A 39 18.22 -31.67 15.99
N LYS A 40 17.18 -32.47 15.77
CA LYS A 40 15.80 -32.07 15.40
C LYS A 40 15.28 -30.87 16.21
N LYS A 41 15.72 -30.73 17.47
CA LYS A 41 15.45 -29.60 18.38
C LYS A 41 16.01 -28.25 17.91
N LYS A 42 17.22 -28.20 17.34
CA LYS A 42 17.83 -26.97 16.79
C LYS A 42 17.18 -26.55 15.47
N ALA A 43 16.80 -27.52 14.64
CA ALA A 43 16.04 -27.26 13.42
C ALA A 43 14.63 -26.72 13.75
N LEU A 44 13.95 -27.31 14.73
CA LEU A 44 12.65 -26.83 15.20
C LEU A 44 12.74 -25.41 15.76
N LEU A 45 13.77 -25.09 16.56
CA LEU A 45 13.97 -23.75 17.10
C LEU A 45 14.21 -22.71 15.99
N ALA A 46 14.99 -23.05 14.97
CA ALA A 46 15.24 -22.18 13.83
C ALA A 46 13.95 -21.90 13.03
N VAL A 47 13.10 -22.92 12.82
CA VAL A 47 11.81 -22.76 12.14
C VAL A 47 10.86 -21.85 12.94
N VAL A 48 10.79 -22.02 14.26
CA VAL A 48 9.97 -21.16 15.13
C VAL A 48 10.44 -19.71 15.09
N LEU A 49 11.76 -19.46 15.10
CA LEU A 49 12.31 -18.11 15.02
C LEU A 49 12.02 -17.45 13.67
N VAL A 50 12.13 -18.19 12.56
CA VAL A 50 11.79 -17.68 11.23
C VAL A 50 10.29 -17.39 11.14
N ALA A 51 9.43 -18.27 11.67
CA ALA A 51 8.00 -18.03 11.70
C ALA A 51 7.63 -16.80 12.55
N ALA A 52 8.26 -16.63 13.73
CA ALA A 52 8.08 -15.46 14.56
C ALA A 52 8.56 -14.18 13.88
N LEU A 53 9.67 -14.23 13.13
CA LEU A 53 10.16 -13.08 12.36
C LEU A 53 9.20 -12.73 11.22
N VAL A 54 8.65 -13.72 10.50
CA VAL A 54 7.65 -13.50 9.44
C VAL A 54 6.37 -12.91 10.02
N ILE A 55 5.90 -13.40 11.18
CA ILE A 55 4.74 -12.84 11.88
C ILE A 55 5.03 -11.41 12.35
N LEU A 56 6.21 -11.15 12.89
CA LEU A 56 6.63 -9.80 13.30
C LEU A 56 6.71 -8.85 12.11
N LEU A 57 7.22 -9.30 10.96
CA LEU A 57 7.26 -8.52 9.72
C LEU A 57 5.87 -8.27 9.14
N MET A 58 4.95 -9.23 9.25
CA MET A 58 3.53 -9.07 8.87
C MET A 58 2.80 -8.08 9.80
N ILE A 59 3.09 -8.12 11.09
CA ILE A 59 2.55 -7.15 12.05
C ILE A 59 3.16 -5.77 11.79
N LEU A 60 4.48 -5.67 11.56
CA LEU A 60 5.14 -4.41 11.23
C LEU A 60 4.68 -3.84 9.89
N SER A 61 4.48 -4.67 8.86
CA SER A 61 3.95 -4.21 7.57
C SER A 61 2.50 -3.74 7.73
N GLY A 62 1.68 -4.46 8.50
CA GLY A 62 0.34 -4.02 8.87
C GLY A 62 0.32 -2.72 9.71
N PHE A 63 1.34 -2.49 10.54
CA PHE A 63 1.48 -1.28 11.36
C PHE A 63 2.05 -0.09 10.57
N LEU A 64 2.99 -0.31 9.65
CA LEU A 64 3.51 0.72 8.74
C LEU A 64 2.46 1.12 7.70
N HIS A 65 1.66 0.17 7.20
CA HIS A 65 0.51 0.47 6.35
C HIS A 65 -0.58 1.23 7.13
N LYS A 66 -0.78 0.89 8.42
CA LYS A 66 -1.67 1.65 9.32
C LYS A 66 -1.17 3.04 9.74
N SER A 67 0.11 3.36 9.52
CA SER A 67 0.71 4.61 9.99
C SER A 67 0.84 5.68 8.91
N ALA A 68 0.33 5.43 7.69
CA ALA A 68 0.22 6.41 6.61
C ALA A 68 -1.21 6.93 6.37
N GLU A 69 -2.24 6.34 7.00
CA GLU A 69 -3.64 6.63 6.67
C GLU A 69 -4.46 6.85 7.93
N ASN A 70 -4.91 8.08 8.11
CA ASN A 70 -6.21 8.33 8.73
C ASN A 70 -7.29 7.88 7.74
N GLY A 71 -7.41 6.56 7.57
CA GLY A 71 -8.59 5.79 7.16
C GLY A 71 -9.26 6.01 5.81
N VAL A 72 -9.00 7.09 5.06
CA VAL A 72 -9.62 7.30 3.74
C VAL A 72 -8.53 7.59 2.72
N GLY A 73 -8.47 6.73 1.69
CA GLY A 73 -7.55 6.92 0.57
C GLY A 73 -7.75 8.29 -0.09
N ARG A 74 -6.70 8.82 -0.72
CA ARG A 74 -6.80 10.07 -1.47
C ARG A 74 -7.79 9.93 -2.63
N LEU A 75 -8.71 10.89 -2.76
CA LEU A 75 -9.78 10.92 -3.76
C LEU A 75 -9.47 11.84 -4.95
N ASP A 76 -8.21 11.87 -5.39
CA ASP A 76 -7.75 12.76 -6.46
C ASP A 76 -8.35 12.40 -7.84
N THR A 77 -8.67 11.12 -8.07
CA THR A 77 -9.21 10.62 -9.34
C THR A 77 -10.73 10.48 -9.31
N GLU A 78 -11.37 10.52 -10.48
CA GLU A 78 -12.82 10.31 -10.58
C GLU A 78 -13.23 8.91 -10.11
N GLU A 79 -12.45 7.89 -10.47
CA GLU A 79 -12.63 6.51 -10.02
C GLU A 79 -12.60 6.42 -8.50
N SER A 80 -11.60 7.03 -7.84
CA SER A 80 -11.52 7.02 -6.37
C SER A 80 -12.71 7.69 -5.69
N ARG A 81 -13.23 8.79 -6.24
CA ARG A 81 -14.44 9.45 -5.72
C ARG A 81 -15.69 8.59 -5.90
N THR A 82 -15.80 7.92 -7.05
CA THR A 82 -16.91 7.03 -7.37
C THR A 82 -16.89 5.82 -6.46
N ASP A 83 -15.74 5.18 -6.27
CA ASP A 83 -15.56 4.05 -5.37
C ASP A 83 -15.86 4.42 -3.92
N TYR A 84 -15.39 5.58 -3.46
CA TYR A 84 -15.70 6.08 -2.12
C TYR A 84 -17.21 6.23 -1.88
N LEU A 85 -17.93 6.84 -2.83
CA LEU A 85 -19.38 7.00 -2.73
C LEU A 85 -20.12 5.67 -2.84
N LYS A 86 -19.62 4.75 -3.67
CA LYS A 86 -20.14 3.39 -3.81
C LYS A 86 -19.97 2.56 -2.53
N ASP A 87 -18.84 2.68 -1.84
CA ASP A 87 -18.60 2.04 -0.55
C ASP A 87 -19.58 2.54 0.53
N LEU A 88 -20.05 3.78 0.40
CA LEU A 88 -21.13 4.34 1.22
C LEU A 88 -22.53 3.90 0.77
N GLY A 89 -22.66 3.14 -0.32
CA GLY A 89 -23.92 2.64 -0.88
C GLY A 89 -24.50 3.47 -2.01
N TRP A 90 -23.86 4.57 -2.42
CA TRP A 90 -24.38 5.46 -3.46
C TRP A 90 -23.96 5.04 -4.86
N GLU A 91 -24.92 4.98 -5.78
CA GLU A 91 -24.67 4.90 -7.21
C GLU A 91 -24.82 6.29 -7.81
N ILE A 92 -23.79 6.74 -8.53
CA ILE A 92 -23.74 8.07 -9.12
C ILE A 92 -23.47 8.01 -10.62
N SER A 93 -23.86 9.08 -11.33
CA SER A 93 -23.31 9.35 -12.66
C SER A 93 -21.80 9.60 -12.55
N PRO A 94 -20.96 9.02 -13.43
CA PRO A 94 -19.50 9.12 -13.33
C PRO A 94 -18.99 10.57 -13.46
N ASP A 95 -19.56 11.34 -14.39
CA ASP A 95 -19.21 12.74 -14.57
C ASP A 95 -19.91 13.63 -13.53
N PRO A 96 -19.17 14.51 -12.81
CA PRO A 96 -19.78 15.47 -11.90
C PRO A 96 -20.55 16.54 -12.70
N VAL A 97 -21.76 16.86 -12.24
CA VAL A 97 -22.58 17.94 -12.82
C VAL A 97 -22.03 19.33 -12.48
N ALA A 98 -21.24 19.44 -11.41
CA ALA A 98 -20.52 20.66 -11.07
C ALA A 98 -19.23 20.35 -10.30
N THR A 99 -18.19 21.15 -10.54
CA THR A 99 -16.97 21.17 -9.73
C THR A 99 -16.69 22.63 -9.34
N LEU A 100 -16.54 22.89 -8.05
CA LEU A 100 -16.31 24.23 -7.51
C LEU A 100 -15.16 24.22 -6.52
N GLN A 101 -14.14 25.05 -6.78
CA GLN A 101 -13.10 25.35 -5.79
C GLN A 101 -13.52 26.58 -5.00
N LEU A 102 -13.45 26.49 -3.68
CA LEU A 102 -13.78 27.58 -2.78
C LEU A 102 -12.84 27.60 -1.58
N GLN A 103 -12.66 28.76 -0.98
CA GLN A 103 -11.92 28.90 0.26
C GLN A 103 -12.92 28.94 1.42
N LEU A 104 -12.70 28.09 2.43
CA LEU A 104 -13.49 28.14 3.65
C LEU A 104 -13.21 29.45 4.39
N PRO A 105 -14.23 30.20 4.83
CA PRO A 105 -14.03 31.42 5.58
C PRO A 105 -13.23 31.21 6.87
N ASP A 106 -12.48 32.22 7.29
CA ASP A 106 -11.83 32.27 8.60
C ASP A 106 -12.14 33.63 9.26
N PRO A 107 -13.03 33.69 10.27
CA PRO A 107 -13.76 32.57 10.87
C PRO A 107 -14.86 32.00 9.95
N LEU A 108 -15.38 30.80 10.25
CA LEU A 108 -16.56 30.28 9.54
C LEU A 108 -17.74 31.26 9.68
N THR A 109 -18.41 31.55 8.56
CA THR A 109 -19.65 32.34 8.59
C THR A 109 -20.78 31.52 9.21
N GLU A 110 -21.89 32.18 9.55
CA GLU A 110 -23.06 31.51 10.14
C GLU A 110 -23.59 30.35 9.27
N ASP A 111 -23.56 30.52 7.93
CA ASP A 111 -23.97 29.48 6.99
C ASP A 111 -23.06 28.24 7.08
N TYR A 112 -21.73 28.45 7.07
CA TYR A 112 -20.78 27.34 7.20
C TYR A 112 -20.81 26.72 8.59
N ALA A 113 -21.01 27.50 9.65
CA ALA A 113 -21.15 26.99 11.00
C ALA A 113 -22.42 26.14 11.15
N SER A 114 -23.52 26.53 10.51
CA SER A 114 -24.76 25.75 10.46
C SER A 114 -24.59 24.47 9.66
N TYR A 115 -23.95 24.55 8.49
CA TYR A 115 -23.62 23.39 7.67
C TYR A 115 -22.68 22.42 8.39
N ASN A 116 -21.69 22.92 9.14
CA ASN A 116 -20.74 22.10 9.88
C ASN A 116 -21.40 21.23 10.96
N LYS A 117 -22.58 21.61 11.48
CA LYS A 117 -23.32 20.75 12.42
C LYS A 117 -23.67 19.39 11.79
N LEU A 118 -24.16 19.40 10.55
CA LEU A 118 -24.42 18.17 9.79
C LEU A 118 -23.13 17.38 9.50
N GLN A 119 -22.03 18.09 9.24
CA GLN A 119 -20.75 17.45 8.93
C GLN A 119 -20.15 16.75 10.16
N LYS A 120 -20.34 17.31 11.36
CA LYS A 120 -19.94 16.70 12.63
C LYS A 120 -20.62 15.38 12.92
N GLU A 121 -21.88 15.23 12.53
CA GLU A 121 -22.62 13.97 12.67
C GLU A 121 -22.01 12.84 11.83
N GLN A 122 -21.29 13.21 10.76
CA GLN A 122 -20.61 12.29 9.85
C GLN A 122 -19.12 12.07 10.21
N GLY A 123 -18.64 12.72 11.27
CA GLY A 123 -17.23 12.65 11.70
C GLY A 123 -16.29 13.64 11.02
N PHE A 124 -16.81 14.62 10.27
CA PHE A 124 -16.03 15.72 9.71
C PHE A 124 -16.06 16.96 10.63
N ASP A 125 -15.08 17.85 10.52
CA ASP A 125 -15.14 19.17 11.17
C ASP A 125 -14.52 20.26 10.30
N LEU A 126 -15.36 21.18 9.80
CA LEU A 126 -14.93 22.32 8.99
C LEU A 126 -14.17 23.38 9.80
N GLU A 127 -14.30 23.39 11.14
CA GLU A 127 -13.53 24.31 11.99
C GLU A 127 -12.02 24.06 11.88
N ASP A 128 -11.61 22.81 11.67
CA ASP A 128 -10.22 22.41 11.49
C ASP A 128 -9.66 22.83 10.12
N LEU A 129 -10.54 23.24 9.20
CA LEU A 129 -10.23 23.54 7.80
C LEU A 129 -10.46 25.00 7.42
N LYS A 130 -10.68 25.89 8.39
CA LYS A 130 -10.83 27.33 8.15
C LYS A 130 -9.67 27.91 7.35
N GLY A 131 -9.99 28.79 6.40
CA GLY A 131 -9.02 29.40 5.50
C GLY A 131 -8.43 28.46 4.45
N ARG A 132 -8.70 27.14 4.51
CA ARG A 132 -8.23 26.17 3.51
C ARG A 132 -9.06 26.22 2.24
N GLN A 133 -8.44 25.87 1.13
CA GLN A 133 -9.13 25.64 -0.12
C GLN A 133 -9.71 24.23 -0.13
N VAL A 134 -11.00 24.13 -0.48
CA VAL A 134 -11.70 22.87 -0.68
C VAL A 134 -12.29 22.82 -2.08
N THR A 135 -12.36 21.62 -2.64
CA THR A 135 -13.02 21.37 -3.93
C THR A 135 -14.28 20.58 -3.69
N ARG A 136 -15.42 21.13 -4.11
CA ARG A 136 -16.71 20.43 -4.11
C ARG A 136 -16.95 19.79 -5.47
N TYR A 137 -17.21 18.50 -5.47
CA TYR A 137 -17.75 17.76 -6.59
C TYR A 137 -19.23 17.48 -6.34
N THR A 138 -20.08 17.79 -7.31
CA THR A 138 -21.51 17.50 -7.25
C THR A 138 -21.83 16.45 -8.29
N TYR A 139 -22.43 15.34 -7.89
CA TYR A 139 -22.81 14.23 -8.76
C TYR A 139 -24.32 14.00 -8.72
N THR A 140 -24.88 13.50 -9.82
CA THR A 140 -26.25 12.98 -9.84
C THR A 140 -26.29 11.61 -9.18
N VAL A 141 -27.21 11.41 -8.24
CA VAL A 141 -27.46 10.12 -7.57
C VAL A 141 -28.50 9.32 -8.35
N LEU A 142 -28.27 8.03 -8.53
CA LEU A 142 -29.08 7.14 -9.37
C LEU A 142 -29.94 6.15 -8.57
N ASN A 143 -29.64 5.95 -7.28
CA ASN A 143 -30.24 4.90 -6.45
C ASN A 143 -30.92 5.41 -5.16
N TYR A 144 -31.32 6.69 -5.10
CA TYR A 144 -32.03 7.21 -3.93
C TYR A 144 -33.42 6.55 -3.79
N PRO A 145 -33.78 5.97 -2.64
CA PRO A 145 -35.06 5.25 -2.49
C PRO A 145 -36.28 6.11 -2.77
N GLY A 146 -37.18 5.62 -3.62
CA GLY A 146 -38.46 6.29 -3.93
C GLY A 146 -38.33 7.58 -4.74
N ARG A 147 -37.13 7.96 -5.19
CA ARG A 147 -36.91 9.19 -5.96
C ARG A 147 -35.92 8.96 -7.11
N PRO A 148 -36.41 8.79 -8.36
CA PRO A 148 -35.55 8.49 -9.49
C PRO A 148 -34.73 9.70 -9.97
N ASP A 149 -35.21 10.93 -9.74
CA ASP A 149 -34.62 12.16 -10.28
C ASP A 149 -34.50 13.26 -9.23
N GLY A 150 -33.61 14.23 -9.50
CA GLY A 150 -33.48 15.44 -8.69
C GLY A 150 -32.73 15.25 -7.37
N VAL A 151 -31.95 14.16 -7.25
CA VAL A 151 -31.07 13.87 -6.12
C VAL A 151 -29.62 14.04 -6.54
N GLN A 152 -28.86 14.76 -5.72
CA GLN A 152 -27.44 15.00 -5.92
C GLN A 152 -26.66 14.70 -4.66
N VAL A 153 -25.40 14.33 -4.82
CA VAL A 153 -24.44 14.23 -3.74
C VAL A 153 -23.35 15.26 -3.93
N ASN A 154 -23.03 16.01 -2.88
CA ASN A 154 -21.87 16.87 -2.81
C ASN A 154 -20.78 16.18 -2.01
N LEU A 155 -19.58 16.14 -2.56
CA LEU A 155 -18.37 15.65 -1.92
C LEU A 155 -17.33 16.76 -1.90
N TYR A 156 -16.94 17.20 -0.71
CA TYR A 156 -15.92 18.23 -0.50
C TYR A 156 -14.59 17.56 -0.17
N LEU A 157 -13.55 17.91 -0.91
CA LEU A 157 -12.19 17.46 -0.68
C LEU A 157 -11.29 18.62 -0.28
N CYS A 158 -10.49 18.43 0.76
CA CYS A 158 -9.34 19.27 1.09
C CYS A 158 -8.07 18.48 0.74
N GLU A 159 -7.31 18.95 -0.25
CA GLU A 159 -6.06 18.29 -0.69
C GLU A 159 -6.23 16.80 -1.03
N GLY A 160 -7.37 16.44 -1.62
CA GLY A 160 -7.72 15.07 -2.00
C GLY A 160 -8.28 14.22 -0.86
N ILE A 161 -8.45 14.76 0.35
CA ILE A 161 -9.03 14.05 1.49
C ILE A 161 -10.48 14.51 1.69
N PRO A 162 -11.46 13.60 1.93
CA PRO A 162 -12.82 13.99 2.27
C PRO A 162 -12.88 14.91 3.48
N ALA A 163 -13.54 16.04 3.30
CA ALA A 163 -13.65 17.12 4.27
C ALA A 163 -15.09 17.38 4.70
N ALA A 164 -16.06 17.07 3.84
CA ALA A 164 -17.49 17.17 4.08
C ALA A 164 -18.26 16.49 2.94
N GLY A 165 -19.54 16.23 3.17
CA GLY A 165 -20.47 15.89 2.09
C GLY A 165 -21.92 15.82 2.55
N ASP A 166 -22.81 15.79 1.58
CA ASP A 166 -24.25 15.82 1.80
C ASP A 166 -25.02 15.33 0.57
N ILE A 167 -26.21 14.80 0.82
CA ILE A 167 -27.23 14.52 -0.18
C ILE A 167 -28.17 15.73 -0.25
N ILE A 168 -28.38 16.27 -1.44
CA ILE A 168 -29.38 17.30 -1.71
C ILE A 168 -30.46 16.72 -2.60
N VAL A 169 -31.69 16.85 -2.13
CA VAL A 169 -32.89 16.61 -2.91
C VAL A 169 -33.48 17.96 -3.30
N THR A 170 -33.72 18.14 -4.60
CA THR A 170 -34.26 19.40 -5.16
C THR A 170 -35.78 19.31 -5.37
N GLY A 171 -36.47 20.46 -5.40
CA GLY A 171 -37.91 20.57 -5.63
C GLY A 171 -38.74 20.88 -4.38
N ALA A 172 -40.07 20.72 -4.48
CA ALA A 172 -41.04 21.13 -3.45
C ALA A 172 -40.85 20.40 -2.10
N ASP A 173 -40.36 19.16 -2.14
CA ASP A 173 -40.02 18.35 -0.95
C ASP A 173 -38.50 18.16 -0.84
N GLY A 174 -37.75 19.20 -1.16
CA GLY A 174 -36.29 19.19 -1.10
C GLY A 174 -35.77 19.19 0.33
N PHE A 175 -34.65 18.50 0.55
CA PHE A 175 -33.96 18.47 1.83
C PHE A 175 -32.47 18.26 1.63
N GLN A 176 -31.73 18.46 2.71
CA GLN A 176 -30.31 18.16 2.81
C GLN A 176 -30.11 17.11 3.92
N ALA A 177 -29.31 16.10 3.64
CA ALA A 177 -28.99 15.02 4.58
C ALA A 177 -27.50 14.65 4.50
N GLY A 178 -27.00 13.89 5.47
CA GLY A 178 -25.63 13.37 5.42
C GLY A 178 -25.44 12.30 4.34
N LEU A 179 -24.20 11.83 4.18
CA LEU A 179 -23.80 10.81 3.23
C LEU A 179 -24.20 9.39 3.63
N THR A 180 -24.77 9.16 4.81
CA THR A 180 -25.25 7.83 5.19
C THR A 180 -26.40 7.40 4.28
N PHE A 181 -26.25 6.24 3.64
CA PHE A 181 -27.31 5.67 2.82
C PHE A 181 -28.54 5.32 3.68
N PRO A 182 -29.76 5.72 3.28
CA PRO A 182 -30.97 5.42 4.03
C PRO A 182 -31.29 3.92 4.01
N GLU A 183 -31.69 3.36 5.16
CA GLU A 183 -32.19 1.99 5.30
C GLU A 183 -33.57 1.76 4.67
#